data_AF-A0A966W921-F1
#
_entry.id   AF-A0A966W921-F1
#
_cell.length_a   1.000
_cell.length_b   1.000
_cell.length_c   1.000
_cell.angle_alpha   90.00
_cell.angle_beta   90.00
_cell.angle_gamma   90.00
#
_symmetry.space_group_name_H-M   'P 1'
#
loop_
_entity.id
_entity.type
_entity.pdbx_description
1 polymer ?
#
loop_
_entity_poly.entity_id
_entity_poly.type
_entity_poly.pdbx_seq_one_letter_code
_entity_poly.pdbx_strand_id
1 'polypeptide(L)'
;MTPLDFEGDYGRAYNGRIRLMIPGYDAIQEIGAAALAARLPQARRALVVGVGSGLELPGLLEALPQAQFTLVEPSTQMRQLCDGLIADIGANGRVQWGPPQLPPAGPLGGSGFDAVICHNVLHVLEPAAQRPLLDQLGTQVSPGGALLLSSYSEPEGEPMEPWLQLAAARFRALGMDGPAVEAVMASRNTAVFSLDPLLLERRLLAGGLEAPTQLMQAACFRLWISGRPTEGQAPAAPASAEAAITQLRAVVAQLRDPQGGCPWDLEQTHASLVPYVLEEAHEVADAIRHGDDRHLAEELGDLLLQVVLHAQIGSETGRFNLGPIAAGISAKLIRRHPHVFAGAEAADSAAVKASWEAIKAQERAEREGGAASSSPLSDRLAGKVRGQPALAGAMTISKKAAAAGFEWDAMAGVWEKVHEELDELKQAVASGDRAHAEAELGDLLFTLVNVARWCDLDPETGLAGTNRRFLDRFSRVEAALGGDLQGRSIAELEGLWRQAKAQIRAEVSGQPPGPQSSAG
;
A
#
# COMPACT_ATOMS: atom_id res chain seq x y z
N MET A 1 17.56 1.46 -32.81
CA MET A 1 16.55 1.16 -33.85
C MET A 1 16.31 2.45 -34.63
N THR A 2 16.06 2.39 -35.93
CA THR A 2 15.64 3.58 -36.68
C THR A 2 14.24 3.98 -36.20
N PRO A 3 14.00 5.22 -35.78
CA PRO A 3 12.66 5.71 -35.45
C PRO A 3 11.66 5.40 -36.57
N LEU A 4 10.38 5.23 -36.24
CA LEU A 4 9.33 5.10 -37.26
C LEU A 4 9.35 6.34 -38.16
N ASP A 5 9.47 6.13 -39.47
CA ASP A 5 9.59 7.21 -40.44
C ASP A 5 8.22 7.71 -40.90
N PHE A 6 7.65 8.62 -40.12
CA PHE A 6 6.36 9.23 -40.42
C PHE A 6 6.36 10.12 -41.68
N GLU A 7 7.53 10.57 -42.16
CA GLU A 7 7.69 11.30 -43.42
C GLU A 7 7.93 10.38 -44.64
N GLY A 8 8.20 9.09 -44.39
CA GLY A 8 8.53 8.10 -45.40
C GLY A 8 7.44 7.05 -45.61
N ASP A 9 7.90 5.82 -45.90
CA ASP A 9 7.03 4.71 -46.28
C ASP A 9 6.08 4.29 -45.15
N TYR A 10 6.53 4.39 -43.89
CA TYR A 10 5.68 4.07 -42.75
C TYR A 10 4.47 5.01 -42.70
N GLY A 11 4.67 6.32 -42.87
CA GLY A 11 3.56 7.28 -42.89
C GLY A 11 2.61 7.08 -44.08
N ARG A 12 3.13 6.79 -45.29
CA ARG A 12 2.30 6.51 -46.48
C ARG A 12 1.39 5.29 -46.31
N ALA A 13 1.88 4.27 -45.61
CA ALA A 13 1.13 3.04 -45.37
C ALA A 13 0.34 3.03 -44.05
N TYR A 14 0.38 4.12 -43.26
CA TYR A 14 -0.13 4.15 -41.88
C TYR A 14 -1.61 3.72 -41.79
N ASN A 15 -2.50 4.32 -42.57
CA ASN A 15 -3.95 4.02 -42.53
C ASN A 15 -4.26 2.55 -42.86
N GLY A 16 -3.45 1.93 -43.73
CA GLY A 16 -3.60 0.52 -44.10
C GLY A 16 -3.01 -0.45 -43.08
N ARG A 17 -2.14 0.01 -42.18
CA ARG A 17 -1.41 -0.85 -41.24
C ARG A 17 -1.85 -0.67 -39.79
N ILE A 18 -2.34 0.49 -39.38
CA ILE A 18 -2.53 0.78 -37.94
C ILE A 18 -3.50 -0.19 -37.24
N ARG A 19 -4.59 -0.59 -37.91
CA ARG A 19 -5.56 -1.61 -37.41
C ARG A 19 -4.95 -3.01 -37.30
N LEU A 20 -3.98 -3.30 -38.18
CA LEU A 20 -3.19 -4.52 -38.09
C LEU A 20 -2.24 -4.44 -36.90
N MET A 21 -1.58 -3.32 -36.67
CA MET A 21 -0.57 -3.16 -35.60
C MET A 21 -1.18 -3.08 -34.20
N ILE A 22 -2.34 -2.42 -34.04
CA ILE A 22 -2.97 -2.17 -32.74
C ILE A 22 -4.23 -3.03 -32.60
N PRO A 23 -4.23 -4.06 -31.72
CA PRO A 23 -5.44 -4.82 -31.42
C PRO A 23 -6.49 -3.91 -30.78
N GLY A 24 -7.72 -3.96 -31.31
CA GLY A 24 -8.83 -3.15 -30.81
C GLY A 24 -8.72 -1.65 -31.13
N TYR A 25 -7.94 -1.25 -32.15
CA TYR A 25 -7.77 0.16 -32.55
C TYR A 25 -9.09 0.92 -32.66
N ASP A 26 -10.07 0.38 -33.39
CA ASP A 26 -11.37 1.06 -33.56
C ASP A 26 -12.17 1.10 -32.24
N ALA A 27 -12.08 0.06 -31.41
CA ALA A 27 -12.74 0.03 -30.09
C ALA A 27 -12.13 1.04 -29.10
N ILE A 28 -10.82 1.30 -29.17
CA ILE A 28 -10.17 2.36 -28.39
C ILE A 28 -10.78 3.72 -28.74
N GLN A 29 -10.97 4.00 -30.02
CA GLN A 29 -11.57 5.27 -30.48
C GLN A 29 -13.04 5.36 -30.09
N GLU A 30 -13.82 4.29 -30.29
CA GLU A 30 -15.24 4.23 -29.95
C GLU A 30 -15.47 4.45 -28.45
N ILE A 31 -14.82 3.64 -27.60
CA ILE A 31 -14.96 3.72 -26.13
C ILE A 31 -14.43 5.04 -25.61
N GLY A 32 -13.31 5.53 -26.17
CA GLY A 32 -12.72 6.80 -25.81
C GLY A 32 -13.65 7.99 -26.08
N ALA A 33 -14.23 8.05 -27.28
CA ALA A 33 -15.21 9.07 -27.65
C ALA A 33 -16.46 9.01 -26.76
N ALA A 34 -17.00 7.81 -26.50
CA ALA A 34 -18.15 7.63 -25.62
C ALA A 34 -17.86 8.09 -24.17
N ALA A 35 -16.68 7.78 -23.65
CA ALA A 35 -16.26 8.21 -22.31
C ALA A 35 -16.15 9.74 -22.20
N LEU A 36 -15.62 10.39 -23.23
CA LEU A 36 -15.56 11.86 -23.29
C LEU A 36 -16.97 12.48 -23.38
N ALA A 37 -17.86 11.94 -24.21
CA ALA A 37 -19.24 12.41 -24.32
C ALA A 37 -20.00 12.30 -22.98
N ALA A 38 -19.82 11.18 -22.28
CA ALA A 38 -20.46 10.93 -20.99
C ALA A 38 -19.91 11.85 -19.89
N ARG A 39 -18.59 12.07 -19.85
CA ARG A 39 -17.93 12.85 -18.80
C ARG A 39 -17.99 14.36 -19.03
N LEU A 40 -17.89 14.80 -20.29
CA LEU A 40 -17.70 16.20 -20.67
C LEU A 40 -18.73 16.68 -21.70
N PRO A 41 -20.05 16.55 -21.44
CA PRO A 41 -21.09 16.89 -22.42
C PRO A 41 -21.13 18.38 -22.82
N GLN A 42 -20.45 19.24 -22.05
CA GLN A 42 -20.38 20.69 -22.29
C GLN A 42 -18.97 21.17 -22.69
N ALA A 43 -18.07 20.26 -23.08
CA ALA A 43 -16.73 20.64 -23.52
C ALA A 43 -16.78 21.65 -24.66
N ARG A 44 -15.99 22.72 -24.53
CA ARG A 44 -15.84 23.80 -25.52
C ARG A 44 -14.50 23.76 -26.21
N ARG A 45 -13.48 23.20 -25.56
CA ARG A 45 -12.12 23.13 -26.07
C ARG A 45 -11.56 21.73 -25.94
N ALA A 46 -11.17 21.15 -27.07
CA ALA A 46 -10.52 19.85 -27.13
C ALA A 46 -9.13 19.99 -27.75
N LEU A 47 -8.16 19.28 -27.19
CA LEU A 47 -6.80 19.18 -27.70
C LEU A 47 -6.53 17.73 -28.11
N VAL A 48 -6.05 17.52 -29.31
CA VAL A 48 -5.64 16.21 -29.82
C VAL A 48 -4.15 16.23 -30.11
N VAL A 49 -3.39 15.43 -29.37
CA VAL A 49 -1.93 15.38 -29.42
C VAL A 49 -1.48 14.12 -30.13
N GLY A 50 -0.70 14.28 -31.21
CA GLY A 50 -0.31 13.21 -32.11
C GLY A 50 -1.48 12.66 -32.91
N VAL A 51 -2.29 13.55 -33.50
CA VAL A 51 -3.51 13.20 -34.24
C VAL A 51 -3.24 12.28 -35.45
N GLY A 52 -1.99 12.19 -35.91
CA GLY A 52 -1.63 11.37 -37.07
C GLY A 52 -2.42 11.78 -38.31
N SER A 53 -3.02 10.80 -38.98
CA SER A 53 -3.88 11.01 -40.15
C SER A 53 -5.32 11.44 -39.83
N GLY A 54 -5.66 11.64 -38.55
CA GLY A 54 -6.98 12.14 -38.13
C GLY A 54 -8.08 11.09 -37.99
N LEU A 55 -7.78 9.79 -38.05
CA LEU A 55 -8.78 8.72 -38.03
C LEU A 55 -9.73 8.76 -36.82
N GLU A 56 -9.30 9.34 -35.69
CA GLU A 56 -10.12 9.51 -34.48
C GLU A 56 -11.05 10.73 -34.53
N LEU A 57 -10.82 11.70 -35.43
CA LEU A 57 -11.58 12.95 -35.47
C LEU A 57 -13.09 12.77 -35.69
N PRO A 58 -13.59 11.87 -36.57
CA PRO A 58 -15.02 11.73 -36.78
C PRO A 58 -15.77 11.40 -35.48
N GLY A 59 -15.29 10.40 -34.72
CA GLY A 59 -15.91 10.00 -33.46
C GLY A 59 -15.78 11.08 -32.38
N LEU A 60 -14.64 11.76 -32.30
CA LEU A 60 -14.45 12.85 -31.33
C LEU A 60 -15.34 14.08 -31.63
N LEU A 61 -15.49 14.45 -32.90
CA LEU A 61 -16.33 15.58 -33.32
C LEU A 61 -17.81 15.35 -33.02
N GLU A 62 -18.27 14.10 -33.13
CA GLU A 62 -19.61 13.65 -32.74
C GLU A 62 -19.79 13.65 -31.22
N ALA A 63 -18.83 13.06 -30.49
CA ALA A 63 -18.87 12.97 -29.03
C ALA A 63 -18.86 14.32 -28.32
N LEU A 64 -18.14 15.31 -28.87
CA LEU A 64 -17.99 16.64 -28.30
C LEU A 64 -18.54 17.70 -29.27
N PRO A 65 -19.86 17.79 -29.48
CA PRO A 65 -20.45 18.58 -30.57
C PRO A 65 -20.24 20.09 -30.45
N GLN A 66 -19.95 20.58 -29.25
CA GLN A 66 -19.74 22.01 -28.97
C GLN A 66 -18.27 22.43 -28.94
N ALA A 67 -17.34 21.47 -29.04
CA ALA A 67 -15.91 21.73 -28.88
C ALA A 67 -15.26 22.26 -30.16
N GLN A 68 -14.32 23.19 -29.99
CA GLN A 68 -13.31 23.55 -30.97
C GLN A 68 -12.06 22.71 -30.72
N PHE A 69 -11.54 22.08 -31.76
CA PHE A 69 -10.43 21.13 -31.71
C PHE A 69 -9.12 21.79 -32.13
N THR A 70 -8.13 21.75 -31.25
CA THR A 70 -6.75 22.10 -31.58
C THR A 70 -5.95 20.83 -31.79
N LEU A 71 -5.28 20.72 -32.94
CA LEU A 71 -4.49 19.54 -33.32
C LEU A 71 -2.99 19.79 -33.20
N VAL A 72 -2.26 18.83 -32.65
CA VAL A 72 -0.79 18.84 -32.59
C VAL A 72 -0.28 17.58 -33.29
N GLU A 73 0.53 17.76 -34.32
CA GLU A 73 1.18 16.68 -35.07
C GLU A 73 2.53 17.18 -35.59
N PRO A 74 3.67 16.57 -35.24
CA PRO A 74 4.96 17.02 -35.77
C PRO A 74 5.17 16.65 -37.24
N SER A 75 4.56 15.58 -37.74
CA SER A 75 4.81 15.10 -39.11
C SER A 75 4.04 15.90 -40.17
N THR A 76 4.76 16.39 -41.17
CA THR A 76 4.18 17.10 -42.32
C THR A 76 3.34 16.17 -43.18
N GLN A 77 3.83 14.96 -43.45
CA GLN A 77 3.07 13.96 -44.20
C GLN A 77 1.76 13.57 -43.48
N MET A 78 1.79 13.40 -42.16
CA MET A 78 0.57 13.09 -41.39
C MET A 78 -0.44 14.24 -41.40
N ARG A 79 0.04 15.49 -41.26
CA ARG A 79 -0.81 16.67 -41.41
C ARG A 79 -1.53 16.70 -42.75
N GLN A 80 -0.84 16.41 -43.84
CA GLN A 80 -1.46 16.39 -45.18
C GLN A 80 -2.55 15.34 -45.31
N LEU A 81 -2.34 14.13 -44.76
CA LEU A 81 -3.37 13.09 -44.72
C LEU A 81 -4.57 13.53 -43.87
N CYS A 82 -4.31 14.15 -42.73
CA CYS A 82 -5.34 14.68 -41.83
C CYS A 82 -6.14 15.82 -42.48
N ASP A 83 -5.48 16.75 -43.18
CA ASP A 83 -6.14 17.85 -43.90
C ASP A 83 -7.11 17.32 -44.97
N GLY A 84 -6.72 16.26 -45.69
CA GLY A 84 -7.61 15.57 -46.63
C GLY A 84 -8.86 15.03 -45.94
N LEU A 85 -8.69 14.32 -44.81
CA LEU A 85 -9.81 13.79 -44.03
C LEU A 85 -10.70 14.93 -43.46
N ILE A 86 -10.11 16.00 -42.92
CA ILE A 86 -10.83 17.16 -42.38
C ILE A 86 -11.70 17.80 -43.47
N ALA A 87 -11.19 17.92 -44.69
CA ALA A 87 -11.94 18.42 -45.83
C ALA A 87 -13.10 17.47 -46.19
N ASP A 88 -12.84 16.16 -46.26
CA ASP A 88 -13.83 15.15 -46.62
C ASP A 88 -15.00 15.09 -45.63
N ILE A 89 -14.74 15.25 -44.33
CA ILE A 89 -15.78 15.25 -43.29
C ILE A 89 -16.36 16.65 -43.02
N GLY A 90 -15.91 17.68 -43.73
CA GLY A 90 -16.41 19.05 -43.58
C GLY A 90 -16.08 19.73 -42.25
N ALA A 91 -14.98 19.36 -41.59
CA ALA A 91 -14.65 19.82 -40.22
C ALA A 91 -13.80 21.10 -40.15
N ASN A 92 -13.52 21.77 -41.29
CA ASN A 92 -12.65 22.96 -41.37
C ASN A 92 -13.02 24.09 -40.40
N GLY A 93 -14.30 24.24 -40.05
CA GLY A 93 -14.77 25.28 -39.11
C GLY A 93 -14.71 24.90 -37.63
N ARG A 94 -14.30 23.68 -37.30
CA ARG A 94 -14.24 23.14 -35.93
C ARG A 94 -12.85 22.69 -35.51
N VAL A 95 -11.89 22.70 -36.43
CA VAL A 95 -10.55 22.15 -36.27
C VAL A 95 -9.53 23.20 -36.66
N GLN A 96 -8.49 23.35 -35.85
CA GLN A 96 -7.37 24.24 -36.12
C GLN A 96 -6.04 23.55 -35.76
N TRP A 97 -4.98 23.89 -36.48
CA TRP A 97 -3.63 23.43 -36.17
C TRP A 97 -3.02 24.27 -35.05
N GLY A 98 -2.51 23.59 -34.03
CA GLY A 98 -1.60 24.13 -33.04
C GLY A 98 -0.13 24.06 -33.51
N PRO A 99 0.82 24.36 -32.60
CA PRO A 99 2.23 24.14 -32.86
C PRO A 99 2.53 22.66 -33.13
N PRO A 100 3.69 22.33 -33.75
CA PRO A 100 4.07 20.94 -34.03
C PRO A 100 4.35 20.11 -32.78
N GLN A 101 4.58 20.75 -31.63
CA GLN A 101 4.83 20.11 -30.34
C GLN A 101 4.17 20.92 -29.24
N LEU A 102 3.85 20.27 -28.12
CA LEU A 102 3.35 20.96 -26.94
C LEU A 102 4.42 21.89 -26.34
N PRO A 103 4.01 23.00 -25.70
CA PRO A 103 4.94 23.85 -24.98
C PRO A 103 5.61 23.07 -23.84
N PRO A 104 6.86 23.41 -23.47
CA PRO A 104 7.58 22.73 -22.40
C PRO A 104 6.95 22.99 -21.02
N ALA A 105 6.21 24.09 -20.86
CA ALA A 105 5.51 24.43 -19.63
C ALA A 105 4.20 25.18 -19.93
N GLY A 106 3.17 24.89 -19.12
CA GLY A 106 1.88 25.56 -19.15
C GLY A 106 0.96 25.15 -20.31
N PRO A 107 -0.32 25.55 -20.25
CA PRO A 107 -1.30 25.20 -21.27
C PRO A 107 -1.08 25.99 -22.57
N LEU A 108 -1.27 25.32 -23.69
CA LEU A 108 -1.29 25.93 -25.02
C LEU A 108 -2.42 26.97 -25.10
N GLY A 109 -2.07 28.21 -25.43
CA GLY A 109 -3.03 29.32 -25.48
C GLY A 109 -3.40 29.91 -24.11
N GLY A 110 -2.63 29.62 -23.06
CA GLY A 110 -2.73 30.28 -21.74
C GLY A 110 -3.90 29.81 -20.86
N SER A 111 -4.78 28.97 -21.39
CA SER A 111 -5.89 28.35 -20.66
C SER A 111 -6.01 26.89 -21.09
N GLY A 112 -6.26 25.99 -20.13
CA GLY A 112 -6.35 24.54 -20.39
C GLY A 112 -7.54 24.14 -21.28
N PHE A 113 -7.58 22.87 -21.64
CA PHE A 113 -8.60 22.24 -22.47
C PHE A 113 -9.50 21.34 -21.62
N ASP A 114 -10.79 21.34 -21.94
CA ASP A 114 -11.77 20.51 -21.26
C ASP A 114 -11.51 19.02 -21.53
N ALA A 115 -11.14 18.71 -22.78
CA ALA A 115 -10.72 17.37 -23.20
C ALA A 115 -9.32 17.42 -23.79
N VAL A 116 -8.41 16.58 -23.29
CA VAL A 116 -7.09 16.34 -23.86
C VAL A 116 -7.05 14.88 -24.31
N ILE A 117 -6.75 14.63 -25.58
CA ILE A 117 -6.71 13.30 -26.19
C ILE A 117 -5.30 13.02 -26.68
N CYS A 118 -4.77 11.86 -26.31
CA CYS A 118 -3.47 11.38 -26.78
C CYS A 118 -3.56 9.87 -27.02
N HIS A 119 -3.85 9.48 -28.25
CA HIS A 119 -3.98 8.08 -28.63
C HIS A 119 -2.70 7.56 -29.27
N ASN A 120 -2.11 6.53 -28.65
CA ASN A 120 -1.06 5.71 -29.24
C ASN A 120 0.21 6.48 -29.63
N VAL A 121 0.52 7.56 -28.89
CA VAL A 121 1.71 8.40 -29.11
C VAL A 121 2.87 8.01 -28.21
N LEU A 122 2.63 7.79 -26.91
CA LEU A 122 3.72 7.64 -25.94
C LEU A 122 4.68 6.50 -26.30
N HIS A 123 4.17 5.34 -26.70
CA HIS A 123 5.00 4.19 -27.03
C HIS A 123 5.79 4.29 -28.35
N VAL A 124 5.56 5.33 -29.17
CA VAL A 124 6.40 5.59 -30.36
C VAL A 124 7.55 6.54 -30.05
N LEU A 125 7.59 7.11 -28.84
CA LEU A 125 8.64 8.01 -28.38
C LEU A 125 9.74 7.24 -27.64
N GLU A 126 10.97 7.74 -27.75
CA GLU A 126 12.08 7.33 -26.89
C GLU A 126 11.72 7.52 -25.41
N PRO A 127 12.19 6.66 -24.49
CA PRO A 127 11.79 6.68 -23.08
C PRO A 127 12.05 8.01 -22.39
N ALA A 128 13.10 8.73 -22.79
CA ALA A 128 13.43 10.06 -22.28
C ALA A 128 12.38 11.14 -22.63
N ALA A 129 11.59 10.93 -23.68
CA ALA A 129 10.55 11.86 -24.15
C ALA A 129 9.14 11.48 -23.67
N GLN A 130 8.91 10.24 -23.23
CA GLN A 130 7.61 9.80 -22.73
C GLN A 130 7.18 10.54 -21.47
N ARG A 131 8.09 10.67 -20.49
CA ARG A 131 7.79 11.34 -19.22
C ARG A 131 7.51 12.83 -19.41
N PRO A 132 8.35 13.60 -20.14
CA PRO A 132 8.04 14.99 -20.45
C PRO A 132 6.69 15.16 -21.16
N LEU A 133 6.35 14.30 -22.13
CA LEU A 133 5.05 14.41 -22.80
C LEU A 133 3.89 14.13 -21.83
N LEU A 134 4.02 13.13 -20.95
CA LEU A 134 2.98 12.83 -19.97
C LEU A 134 2.75 14.00 -18.99
N ASP A 135 3.83 14.59 -18.50
CA ASP A 135 3.77 15.78 -17.64
C ASP A 135 3.11 16.96 -18.41
N GLN A 136 3.51 17.18 -19.66
CA GLN A 136 2.92 18.20 -20.53
C GLN A 136 1.41 17.99 -20.74
N LEU A 137 0.98 16.77 -21.07
CA LEU A 137 -0.44 16.42 -21.25
C LEU A 137 -1.26 16.77 -20.00
N GLY A 138 -0.75 16.44 -18.81
CA GLY A 138 -1.39 16.81 -17.56
C GLY A 138 -1.61 18.31 -17.42
N THR A 139 -0.60 19.13 -17.76
CA THR A 139 -0.71 20.61 -17.71
C THR A 139 -1.71 21.21 -18.70
N GLN A 140 -2.09 20.46 -19.75
CA GLN A 140 -3.09 20.92 -20.72
C GLN A 140 -4.52 20.78 -20.21
N VAL A 141 -4.79 19.94 -19.20
CA VAL A 141 -6.15 19.67 -18.72
C VAL A 141 -6.63 20.83 -17.82
N SER A 142 -7.75 21.46 -18.17
CA SER A 142 -8.39 22.48 -17.33
C SER A 142 -9.00 21.88 -16.06
N PRO A 143 -9.18 22.66 -14.98
CA PRO A 143 -9.97 22.20 -13.82
C PRO A 143 -11.36 21.70 -14.25
N GLY A 144 -11.75 20.51 -13.80
CA GLY A 144 -12.98 19.82 -14.24
C GLY A 144 -12.87 19.11 -15.60
N GLY A 145 -11.75 19.24 -16.32
CA GLY A 145 -11.49 18.56 -17.59
C GLY A 145 -11.01 17.12 -17.41
N ALA A 146 -10.71 16.46 -18.54
CA ALA A 146 -10.16 15.10 -18.55
C ALA A 146 -9.07 14.89 -19.62
N LEU A 147 -8.12 14.02 -19.29
CA LEU A 147 -7.15 13.41 -20.20
C LEU A 147 -7.62 12.01 -20.58
N LEU A 148 -7.76 11.76 -21.88
CA LEU A 148 -7.95 10.45 -22.48
C LEU A 148 -6.63 10.01 -23.12
N LEU A 149 -6.10 8.87 -22.68
CA LEU A 149 -4.79 8.37 -23.08
C LEU A 149 -4.88 6.91 -23.51
N SER A 150 -4.31 6.55 -24.66
CA SER A 150 -4.04 5.15 -24.98
C SER A 150 -2.59 4.91 -25.32
N SER A 151 -2.06 3.77 -24.91
CA SER A 151 -0.68 3.39 -25.25
C SER A 151 -0.47 1.89 -25.15
N TYR A 152 0.57 1.42 -25.83
CA TYR A 152 1.19 0.14 -25.53
C TYR A 152 1.80 0.19 -24.11
N SER A 153 1.55 -0.84 -23.34
CA SER A 153 1.79 -0.95 -21.91
C SER A 153 1.95 -2.41 -21.54
N GLU A 154 3.12 -2.76 -21.03
CA GLU A 154 3.47 -4.13 -20.70
C GLU A 154 3.02 -4.47 -19.28
N PRO A 155 2.53 -5.69 -19.03
CA PRO A 155 2.24 -6.14 -17.68
C PRO A 155 3.54 -6.23 -16.86
N GLU A 156 3.55 -5.58 -15.70
CA GLU A 156 4.69 -5.60 -14.79
C GLU A 156 4.85 -6.99 -14.16
N GLY A 157 6.06 -7.55 -14.19
CA GLY A 157 6.37 -8.83 -13.54
C GLY A 157 5.88 -10.08 -14.28
N GLU A 158 5.18 -9.95 -15.41
CA GLU A 158 4.78 -11.09 -16.23
C GLU A 158 5.83 -11.39 -17.33
N PRO A 159 6.06 -12.67 -17.66
CA PRO A 159 6.88 -13.02 -18.81
C PRO A 159 6.22 -12.52 -20.10
N MET A 160 6.99 -11.84 -20.94
CA MET A 160 6.48 -11.25 -22.18
C MET A 160 6.27 -12.28 -23.32
N GLU A 161 6.94 -13.43 -23.24
CA GLU A 161 6.93 -14.44 -24.30
C GLU A 161 5.50 -14.86 -24.75
N PRO A 162 4.52 -15.13 -23.86
CA PRO A 162 3.16 -15.46 -24.27
C PRO A 162 2.46 -14.31 -25.02
N TRP A 163 2.73 -13.07 -24.63
CA TRP A 163 2.16 -11.88 -25.27
C TRP A 163 2.72 -11.68 -26.69
N LEU A 164 4.01 -11.96 -26.90
CA LEU A 164 4.63 -11.90 -28.23
C LEU A 164 4.14 -13.03 -29.12
N GLN A 165 3.97 -14.23 -28.58
CA GLN A 165 3.38 -15.35 -29.30
C GLN A 165 1.94 -15.04 -29.75
N LEU A 166 1.14 -14.43 -28.87
CA LEU A 166 -0.20 -13.95 -29.20
C LEU A 166 -0.16 -12.89 -30.33
N ALA A 167 0.73 -11.91 -30.24
CA ALA A 167 0.87 -10.86 -31.24
C ALA A 167 1.27 -11.44 -32.62
N ALA A 168 2.28 -12.31 -32.65
CA ALA A 168 2.72 -12.99 -33.86
C ALA A 168 1.61 -13.86 -34.48
N ALA A 169 0.87 -14.61 -33.66
CA ALA A 169 -0.27 -15.41 -34.12
C ALA A 169 -1.36 -14.51 -34.73
N ARG A 170 -1.67 -13.38 -34.10
CA ARG A 170 -2.64 -12.40 -34.62
C ARG A 170 -2.20 -11.82 -35.96
N PHE A 171 -0.93 -11.44 -36.11
CA PHE A 171 -0.43 -10.92 -37.38
C PHE A 171 -0.55 -11.93 -38.52
N ARG A 172 -0.21 -13.21 -38.28
CA ARG A 172 -0.41 -14.28 -39.27
C ARG A 172 -1.89 -14.48 -39.61
N ALA A 173 -2.77 -14.48 -38.61
CA ALA A 173 -4.21 -14.63 -38.82
C ALA A 173 -4.82 -13.48 -39.64
N LEU A 174 -4.20 -12.30 -39.60
CA LEU A 174 -4.59 -11.12 -40.38
C LEU A 174 -3.84 -11.01 -41.72
N GLY A 175 -3.13 -12.07 -42.14
CA GLY A 175 -2.52 -12.17 -43.47
C GLY A 175 -1.11 -11.58 -43.61
N MET A 176 -0.43 -11.26 -42.51
CA MET A 176 0.98 -10.87 -42.56
C MET A 176 1.87 -12.10 -42.80
N ASP A 177 2.82 -12.01 -43.74
CA ASP A 177 3.73 -13.11 -44.05
C ASP A 177 4.77 -13.37 -42.93
N GLY A 178 5.38 -14.55 -42.95
CA GLY A 178 6.35 -14.97 -41.92
C GLY A 178 7.51 -13.99 -41.72
N PRO A 179 8.23 -13.59 -42.77
CA PRO A 179 9.33 -12.62 -42.67
C PRO A 179 8.90 -11.26 -42.10
N ALA A 180 7.74 -10.74 -42.48
CA ALA A 180 7.24 -9.48 -41.94
C ALA A 180 6.87 -9.59 -40.46
N VAL A 181 6.27 -10.73 -40.04
CA VAL A 181 6.00 -10.98 -38.62
C VAL A 181 7.30 -11.04 -37.81
N GLU A 182 8.32 -11.75 -38.30
CA GLU A 182 9.62 -11.83 -37.65
C GLU A 182 10.29 -10.47 -37.53
N ALA A 183 10.25 -9.65 -38.61
CA ALA A 183 10.79 -8.30 -38.60
C ALA A 183 10.09 -7.38 -37.58
N VAL A 184 8.75 -7.46 -37.48
CA VAL A 184 7.97 -6.70 -36.49
C VAL A 184 8.30 -7.16 -35.07
N MET A 185 8.35 -8.46 -34.81
CA MET A 185 8.71 -9.00 -33.49
C MET A 185 10.15 -8.62 -33.08
N ALA A 186 11.10 -8.68 -34.01
CA ALA A 186 12.50 -8.31 -33.77
C ALA A 186 12.68 -6.80 -33.52
N SER A 187 11.75 -5.96 -33.99
CA SER A 187 11.76 -4.50 -33.77
C SER A 187 11.33 -4.09 -32.37
N ARG A 188 10.87 -5.01 -31.52
CA ARG A 188 10.48 -4.66 -30.16
C ARG A 188 11.71 -4.29 -29.32
N ASN A 189 11.89 -2.98 -29.09
CA ASN A 189 12.84 -2.46 -28.12
C ASN A 189 12.12 -2.13 -26.81
N THR A 190 12.39 -2.88 -25.74
CA THR A 190 11.79 -2.67 -24.41
C THR A 190 12.14 -1.32 -23.79
N ALA A 191 13.19 -0.66 -24.27
CA ALA A 191 13.52 0.70 -23.83
C ALA A 191 12.54 1.74 -24.40
N VAL A 192 12.02 1.53 -25.61
CA VAL A 192 11.15 2.50 -26.32
C VAL A 192 9.68 2.13 -26.18
N PHE A 193 9.36 0.83 -26.15
CA PHE A 193 8.00 0.34 -26.14
C PHE A 193 7.61 -0.16 -24.75
N SER A 194 7.01 0.69 -23.93
CA SER A 194 6.06 0.35 -22.88
C SER A 194 5.80 1.58 -22.02
N LEU A 195 4.53 1.90 -21.80
CA LEU A 195 4.12 2.75 -20.68
C LEU A 195 3.84 1.87 -19.47
N ASP A 196 4.61 2.02 -18.40
CA ASP A 196 4.34 1.40 -17.10
C ASP A 196 3.05 2.00 -16.48
N PRO A 197 2.01 1.19 -16.19
CA PRO A 197 0.77 1.68 -15.55
C PRO A 197 0.99 2.38 -14.21
N LEU A 198 1.95 1.93 -13.39
CA LEU A 198 2.24 2.54 -12.10
C LEU A 198 2.93 3.89 -12.27
N LEU A 199 3.87 3.96 -13.22
CA LEU A 199 4.47 5.22 -13.62
C LEU A 199 3.41 6.20 -14.13
N LEU A 200 2.48 5.74 -14.97
CA LEU A 200 1.38 6.56 -15.49
C LEU A 200 0.56 7.14 -14.34
N GLU A 201 0.04 6.28 -13.46
CA GLU A 201 -0.77 6.71 -12.32
C GLU A 201 -0.03 7.71 -11.42
N ARG A 202 1.20 7.38 -11.00
CA ARG A 202 2.02 8.26 -10.17
C ARG A 202 2.20 9.63 -10.81
N ARG A 203 2.49 9.68 -12.12
CA ARG A 203 2.74 10.94 -12.83
C ARG A 203 1.48 11.77 -13.03
N LEU A 204 0.34 11.14 -13.31
CA LEU A 204 -0.94 11.85 -13.39
C LEU A 204 -1.32 12.44 -12.04
N LEU A 205 -1.17 11.67 -10.95
CA LEU A 205 -1.38 12.16 -9.58
C LEU A 205 -0.45 13.33 -9.24
N ALA A 206 0.85 13.22 -9.55
CA ALA A 206 1.82 14.30 -9.36
C ALA A 206 1.48 15.56 -10.19
N GLY A 207 0.88 15.37 -11.37
CA GLY A 207 0.37 16.44 -12.23
C GLY A 207 -0.95 17.07 -11.74
N GLY A 208 -1.49 16.62 -10.59
CA GLY A 208 -2.75 17.07 -10.02
C GLY A 208 -3.99 16.56 -10.77
N LEU A 209 -3.87 15.43 -11.47
CA LEU A 209 -5.00 14.68 -11.98
C LEU A 209 -5.43 13.60 -10.98
N GLU A 210 -6.63 13.08 -11.16
CA GLU A 210 -7.18 11.92 -10.46
C GLU A 210 -6.44 10.63 -10.87
N ALA A 211 -6.57 9.56 -10.09
CA ALA A 211 -6.08 8.25 -10.52
C ALA A 211 -6.74 7.83 -11.85
N PRO A 212 -5.97 7.36 -12.85
CA PRO A 212 -6.52 7.02 -14.14
C PRO A 212 -7.42 5.78 -14.06
N THR A 213 -8.62 5.88 -14.63
CA THR A 213 -9.52 4.73 -14.81
C THR A 213 -9.18 4.02 -16.12
N GLN A 214 -8.84 2.73 -16.07
CA GLN A 214 -8.66 1.92 -17.27
C GLN A 214 -10.03 1.56 -17.87
N LEU A 215 -10.31 2.04 -19.08
CA LEU A 215 -11.57 1.80 -19.80
C LEU A 215 -11.53 0.52 -20.64
N MET A 216 -10.36 0.15 -21.15
CA MET A 216 -10.19 -1.00 -22.04
C MET A 216 -8.76 -1.52 -21.99
N GLN A 217 -8.61 -2.84 -22.15
CA GLN A 217 -7.34 -3.50 -22.45
C GLN A 217 -7.52 -4.51 -23.59
N ALA A 218 -6.65 -4.44 -24.59
CA ALA A 218 -6.53 -5.41 -25.67
C ALA A 218 -5.07 -5.84 -25.81
N ALA A 219 -4.74 -7.03 -25.34
CA ALA A 219 -3.36 -7.47 -25.13
C ALA A 219 -2.55 -6.44 -24.30
N CYS A 220 -1.44 -5.96 -24.83
CA CYS A 220 -0.60 -4.93 -24.22
C CYS A 220 -1.05 -3.50 -24.58
N PHE A 221 -2.21 -3.27 -25.21
CA PHE A 221 -2.72 -1.93 -25.45
C PHE A 221 -3.82 -1.59 -24.46
N ARG A 222 -3.76 -0.39 -23.89
CA ARG A 222 -4.68 0.07 -22.86
C ARG A 222 -5.21 1.46 -23.19
N LEU A 223 -6.42 1.72 -22.72
CA LEU A 223 -7.09 3.01 -22.76
C LEU A 223 -7.40 3.44 -21.33
N TRP A 224 -7.02 4.67 -20.99
CA TRP A 224 -7.28 5.29 -19.70
C TRP A 224 -7.96 6.64 -19.85
N ILE A 225 -8.73 7.02 -18.83
CA ILE A 225 -9.25 8.37 -18.64
C ILE A 225 -8.91 8.87 -17.23
N SER A 226 -8.51 10.13 -17.12
CA SER A 226 -8.08 10.76 -15.88
C SER A 226 -8.66 12.16 -15.79
N GLY A 227 -9.36 12.49 -14.71
CA GLY A 227 -9.90 13.84 -14.51
C GLY A 227 -8.90 14.80 -13.89
N ARG A 228 -9.15 16.10 -14.00
CA ARG A 228 -8.58 17.09 -13.08
C ARG A 228 -9.68 17.58 -12.14
N PRO A 229 -9.49 17.53 -10.81
CA PRO A 229 -10.47 18.07 -9.87
C PRO A 229 -10.79 19.54 -10.16
N THR A 230 -12.00 19.98 -9.81
CA THR A 230 -12.27 21.42 -9.78
C THR A 230 -11.51 22.05 -8.61
N GLU A 231 -11.08 23.30 -8.75
CA GLU A 231 -10.30 23.98 -7.70
C GLU A 231 -11.03 23.90 -6.34
N GLY A 232 -10.35 23.36 -5.33
CA GLY A 232 -10.88 23.22 -3.97
C GLY A 232 -11.60 21.90 -3.66
N GLN A 233 -11.74 20.98 -4.60
CA GLN A 233 -12.23 19.61 -4.31
C GLN A 233 -11.08 18.64 -4.03
N ALA A 234 -11.20 17.90 -2.93
CA ALA A 234 -10.36 16.73 -2.66
C ALA A 234 -10.56 15.68 -3.77
N PRO A 235 -9.53 14.86 -4.09
CA PRO A 235 -9.68 13.77 -5.05
C PRO A 235 -10.85 12.85 -4.64
N ALA A 236 -11.62 12.39 -5.63
CA ALA A 236 -12.73 11.49 -5.39
C ALA A 236 -12.26 10.22 -4.66
N ALA A 237 -13.09 9.71 -3.74
CA ALA A 237 -12.78 8.48 -3.02
C ALA A 237 -12.58 7.30 -4.01
N PRO A 238 -11.59 6.42 -3.76
CA PRO A 238 -11.32 5.30 -4.64
C PRO A 238 -12.53 4.35 -4.76
N ALA A 239 -12.79 3.87 -5.98
CA ALA A 239 -13.98 3.07 -6.30
C ALA A 239 -13.97 1.64 -5.73
N SER A 240 -12.82 1.16 -5.23
CA SER A 240 -12.65 -0.16 -4.63
C SER A 240 -11.52 -0.17 -3.60
N ALA A 241 -11.48 -1.20 -2.75
CA ALA A 241 -10.38 -1.39 -1.80
C ALA A 241 -9.03 -1.59 -2.52
N GLU A 242 -9.02 -2.28 -3.67
CA GLU A 242 -7.81 -2.44 -4.49
C GLU A 242 -7.31 -1.10 -5.03
N ALA A 243 -8.22 -0.24 -5.49
CA ALA A 243 -7.89 1.11 -5.92
C ALA A 243 -7.36 1.96 -4.76
N ALA A 244 -7.93 1.82 -3.56
CA ALA A 244 -7.48 2.54 -2.37
C ALA A 244 -6.06 2.15 -1.96
N ILE A 245 -5.73 0.85 -1.97
CA ILE A 245 -4.37 0.36 -1.70
C ILE A 245 -3.39 0.83 -2.78
N THR A 246 -3.81 0.80 -4.05
CA THR A 246 -3.00 1.29 -5.17
C THR A 246 -2.69 2.78 -5.02
N GLN A 247 -3.70 3.58 -4.66
CA GLN A 247 -3.54 5.00 -4.38
C GLN A 247 -2.60 5.24 -3.20
N LEU A 248 -2.76 4.51 -2.08
CA LEU A 248 -1.86 4.62 -0.92
C LEU A 248 -0.40 4.34 -1.33
N ARG A 249 -0.16 3.29 -2.12
CA ARG A 249 1.17 2.98 -2.65
C ARG A 249 1.72 4.12 -3.51
N ALA A 250 0.89 4.71 -4.37
CA ALA A 250 1.31 5.84 -5.21
C ALA A 250 1.64 7.10 -4.38
N VAL A 251 0.85 7.40 -3.35
CA VAL A 251 1.09 8.49 -2.40
C VAL A 251 2.43 8.30 -1.69
N VAL A 252 2.67 7.12 -1.10
CA VAL A 252 3.94 6.83 -0.40
C VAL A 252 5.13 6.88 -1.35
N ALA A 253 4.99 6.37 -2.58
CA ALA A 253 6.03 6.48 -3.60
C ALA A 253 6.34 7.94 -4.00
N GLN A 254 5.32 8.82 -4.03
CA GLN A 254 5.50 10.24 -4.30
C GLN A 254 6.16 10.98 -3.13
N LEU A 255 5.74 10.68 -1.90
CA LEU A 255 6.37 11.21 -0.68
C LEU A 255 7.87 10.88 -0.64
N ARG A 256 8.24 9.72 -1.17
CA ARG A 256 9.64 9.26 -1.25
C ARG A 256 10.29 9.49 -2.62
N ASP A 257 9.73 10.34 -3.49
CA ASP A 257 10.36 10.64 -4.78
C ASP A 257 11.61 11.54 -4.58
N PRO A 258 12.81 11.14 -5.07
CA PRO A 258 14.00 11.99 -4.98
C PRO A 258 13.85 13.36 -5.69
N GLN A 259 12.89 13.48 -6.61
CA GLN A 259 12.61 14.68 -7.40
C GLN A 259 11.38 15.43 -6.84
N GLY A 260 11.44 15.85 -5.58
CA GLY A 260 10.43 16.72 -4.97
C GLY A 260 9.48 16.03 -3.97
N GLY A 261 9.84 14.85 -3.48
CA GLY A 261 9.20 14.22 -2.33
C GLY A 261 9.46 14.95 -1.02
N CYS A 262 8.87 14.44 0.06
CA CYS A 262 9.02 14.95 1.42
C CYS A 262 10.42 14.58 1.97
N PRO A 263 11.22 15.56 2.47
CA PRO A 263 12.54 15.27 3.02
C PRO A 263 12.54 14.29 4.19
N TRP A 264 11.52 14.38 5.08
CA TRP A 264 11.40 13.50 6.23
C TRP A 264 11.08 12.07 5.81
N ASP A 265 10.20 11.87 4.83
CA ASP A 265 9.91 10.54 4.30
C ASP A 265 11.14 9.97 3.61
N LEU A 266 11.83 10.75 2.79
CA LEU A 266 13.04 10.33 2.06
C LEU A 266 14.17 9.82 2.98
N GLU A 267 14.39 10.45 4.13
CA GLU A 267 15.46 10.05 5.07
C GLU A 267 15.14 8.77 5.85
N GLN A 268 13.87 8.29 5.85
CA GLN A 268 13.51 7.09 6.60
C GLN A 268 14.15 5.82 6.04
N THR A 269 14.55 4.94 6.95
CA THR A 269 15.12 3.61 6.70
C THR A 269 14.30 2.55 7.42
N HIS A 270 14.52 1.27 7.10
CA HIS A 270 13.90 0.18 7.87
C HIS A 270 14.18 0.27 9.38
N ALA A 271 15.36 0.75 9.78
CA ALA A 271 15.74 0.84 11.17
C ALA A 271 15.10 2.05 11.89
N SER A 272 15.02 3.20 11.22
CA SER A 272 14.39 4.40 11.81
C SER A 272 12.88 4.26 11.96
N LEU A 273 12.24 3.38 11.17
CA LEU A 273 10.80 3.13 11.24
C LEU A 273 10.37 2.12 12.32
N VAL A 274 11.31 1.40 12.96
CA VAL A 274 10.98 0.38 13.98
C VAL A 274 10.14 0.93 15.15
N PRO A 275 10.44 2.11 15.74
CA PRO A 275 9.65 2.63 16.84
C PRO A 275 8.18 2.83 16.47
N TYR A 276 7.91 3.37 15.28
CA TYR A 276 6.55 3.63 14.78
C TYR A 276 5.78 2.32 14.56
N VAL A 277 6.39 1.28 13.99
CA VAL A 277 5.74 -0.04 13.87
C VAL A 277 5.30 -0.59 15.23
N LEU A 278 6.11 -0.39 16.27
CA LEU A 278 5.78 -0.83 17.62
C LEU A 278 4.69 0.04 18.26
N GLU A 279 4.74 1.35 18.02
CA GLU A 279 3.72 2.31 18.47
C GLU A 279 2.36 1.97 17.87
N GLU A 280 2.22 1.92 16.54
CA GLU A 280 0.93 1.62 15.90
C GLU A 280 0.38 0.24 16.30
N ALA A 281 1.27 -0.75 16.51
CA ALA A 281 0.84 -2.06 16.98
C ALA A 281 0.27 -2.02 18.42
N HIS A 282 0.79 -1.15 19.28
CA HIS A 282 0.24 -0.94 20.62
C HIS A 282 -1.06 -0.14 20.58
N GLU A 283 -1.17 0.88 19.73
CA GLU A 283 -2.40 1.67 19.59
C GLU A 283 -3.54 0.82 19.02
N VAL A 284 -3.29 -0.03 18.00
CA VAL A 284 -4.25 -1.04 17.55
C VAL A 284 -4.70 -1.94 18.71
N ALA A 285 -3.76 -2.40 19.55
CA ALA A 285 -4.09 -3.24 20.70
C ALA A 285 -4.91 -2.49 21.76
N ASP A 286 -4.66 -1.19 21.96
CA ASP A 286 -5.42 -0.35 22.87
C ASP A 286 -6.85 -0.09 22.36
N ALA A 287 -6.99 0.24 21.08
CA ALA A 287 -8.26 0.43 20.41
C ALA A 287 -9.18 -0.80 20.55
N ILE A 288 -8.62 -2.00 20.35
CA ILE A 288 -9.35 -3.28 20.54
C ILE A 288 -9.82 -3.43 22.00
N ARG A 289 -8.99 -3.06 22.97
CA ARG A 289 -9.33 -3.19 24.41
C ARG A 289 -10.44 -2.25 24.83
N HIS A 290 -10.55 -1.09 24.17
CA HIS A 290 -11.56 -0.08 24.47
C HIS A 290 -12.82 -0.18 23.60
N GLY A 291 -12.80 -1.00 22.54
CA GLY A 291 -13.97 -1.25 21.69
C GLY A 291 -14.39 -0.04 20.86
N ASP A 292 -13.44 0.83 20.50
CA ASP A 292 -13.67 1.98 19.62
C ASP A 292 -13.34 1.57 18.17
N ASP A 293 -14.38 1.20 17.42
CA ASP A 293 -14.23 0.75 16.02
C ASP A 293 -13.67 1.85 15.09
N ARG A 294 -13.90 3.13 15.40
CA ARG A 294 -13.42 4.23 14.57
C ARG A 294 -11.93 4.43 14.79
N HIS A 295 -11.50 4.48 16.05
CA HIS A 295 -10.10 4.56 16.42
C HIS A 295 -9.37 3.29 15.92
N LEU A 296 -9.95 2.10 16.06
CA LEU A 296 -9.38 0.88 15.50
C LEU A 296 -9.14 0.96 13.99
N ALA A 297 -10.07 1.53 13.22
CA ALA A 297 -9.91 1.70 11.78
C ALA A 297 -8.78 2.70 11.42
N GLU A 298 -8.59 3.74 12.23
CA GLU A 298 -7.51 4.73 12.11
C GLU A 298 -6.15 4.06 12.34
N GLU A 299 -5.98 3.41 13.49
CA GLU A 299 -4.71 2.75 13.87
C GLU A 299 -4.35 1.58 12.94
N LEU A 300 -5.34 0.85 12.41
CA LEU A 300 -5.10 -0.16 11.38
C LEU A 300 -4.62 0.46 10.07
N GLY A 301 -5.05 1.68 9.76
CA GLY A 301 -4.57 2.49 8.65
C GLY A 301 -3.11 2.90 8.82
N ASP A 302 -2.74 3.34 10.01
CA ASP A 302 -1.36 3.74 10.33
C ASP A 302 -0.41 2.54 10.35
N LEU A 303 -0.85 1.42 10.91
CA LEU A 303 -0.09 0.17 10.82
C LEU A 303 0.07 -0.32 9.37
N LEU A 304 -0.96 -0.14 8.52
CA LEU A 304 -0.87 -0.43 7.09
C LEU A 304 0.11 0.51 6.38
N LEU A 305 0.13 1.80 6.72
CA LEU A 305 1.11 2.76 6.21
C LEU A 305 2.54 2.28 6.47
N GLN A 306 2.84 1.77 7.66
CA GLN A 306 4.16 1.24 7.98
C GLN A 306 4.56 0.06 7.05
N VAL A 307 3.62 -0.83 6.74
CA VAL A 307 3.85 -1.94 5.79
C VAL A 307 4.16 -1.41 4.38
N VAL A 308 3.41 -0.39 3.92
CA VAL A 308 3.61 0.21 2.59
C VAL A 308 4.93 1.00 2.52
N LEU A 309 5.32 1.72 3.56
CA LEU A 309 6.61 2.42 3.65
C LEU A 309 7.78 1.44 3.56
N HIS A 310 7.76 0.35 4.32
CA HIS A 310 8.79 -0.67 4.22
C HIS A 310 8.83 -1.34 2.85
N ALA A 311 7.66 -1.59 2.24
CA ALA A 311 7.59 -2.12 0.88
C ALA A 311 8.20 -1.16 -0.15
N GLN A 312 7.97 0.15 0.01
CA GLN A 312 8.52 1.20 -0.85
C GLN A 312 10.06 1.30 -0.71
N ILE A 313 10.59 1.31 0.51
CA ILE A 313 12.05 1.27 0.79
C ILE A 313 12.69 -0.01 0.22
N GLY A 314 12.02 -1.15 0.37
CA GLY A 314 12.46 -2.42 -0.21
C GLY A 314 12.53 -2.36 -1.74
N SER A 315 11.57 -1.65 -2.37
CA SER A 315 11.46 -1.51 -3.82
C SER A 315 12.56 -0.60 -4.36
N GLU A 316 12.84 0.51 -3.67
CA GLU A 316 13.94 1.44 -3.99
C GLU A 316 15.31 0.75 -4.01
N THR A 317 15.49 -0.27 -3.17
CA THR A 317 16.73 -1.06 -3.08
C THR A 317 16.71 -2.34 -3.92
N GLY A 318 15.64 -2.59 -4.68
CA GLY A 318 15.48 -3.79 -5.51
C GLY A 318 15.39 -5.10 -4.73
N ARG A 319 15.06 -5.07 -3.44
CA ARG A 319 15.05 -6.25 -2.56
C ARG A 319 13.70 -6.97 -2.53
N PHE A 320 12.62 -6.21 -2.36
CA PHE A 320 11.23 -6.70 -2.34
C PHE A 320 10.27 -5.53 -2.46
N ASN A 321 8.99 -5.78 -2.77
CA ASN A 321 7.96 -4.75 -2.74
C ASN A 321 6.65 -5.33 -2.18
N LEU A 322 5.55 -4.57 -2.23
CA LEU A 322 4.28 -4.97 -1.64
C LEU A 322 3.70 -6.25 -2.27
N GLY A 323 3.96 -6.49 -3.56
CA GLY A 323 3.50 -7.68 -4.29
C GLY A 323 4.01 -8.99 -3.69
N PRO A 324 5.34 -9.23 -3.63
CA PRO A 324 5.91 -10.40 -2.98
C PRO A 324 5.53 -10.55 -1.50
N ILE A 325 5.33 -9.45 -0.76
CA ILE A 325 4.86 -9.49 0.63
C ILE A 325 3.45 -10.10 0.71
N ALA A 326 2.51 -9.54 -0.05
CA ALA A 326 1.11 -9.99 -0.09
C ALA A 326 0.97 -11.41 -0.66
N ALA A 327 1.71 -11.73 -1.73
CA ALA A 327 1.74 -13.06 -2.31
C ALA A 327 2.32 -14.10 -1.34
N GLY A 328 3.39 -13.75 -0.62
CA GLY A 328 4.04 -14.62 0.34
C GLY A 328 3.13 -14.98 1.53
N ILE A 329 2.41 -14.01 2.10
CA ILE A 329 1.47 -14.28 3.19
C ILE A 329 0.24 -15.05 2.67
N SER A 330 -0.29 -14.71 1.50
CA SER A 330 -1.42 -15.41 0.88
C SER A 330 -1.11 -16.89 0.62
N ALA A 331 0.01 -17.19 -0.05
CA ALA A 331 0.44 -18.56 -0.31
C ALA A 331 0.67 -19.36 0.98
N LYS A 332 1.22 -18.71 2.01
CA LYS A 332 1.40 -19.31 3.34
C LYS A 332 0.05 -19.62 4.01
N LEU A 333 -0.92 -18.72 3.96
CA LEU A 333 -2.25 -18.93 4.53
C LEU A 333 -3.02 -20.02 3.80
N ILE A 334 -2.98 -20.03 2.46
CA ILE A 334 -3.60 -21.09 1.64
C ILE A 334 -3.02 -22.45 2.00
N ARG A 335 -1.70 -22.58 2.03
CA ARG A 335 -1.01 -23.83 2.37
C ARG A 335 -1.33 -24.33 3.78
N ARG A 336 -1.47 -23.41 4.76
CA ARG A 336 -1.71 -23.78 6.17
C ARG A 336 -3.19 -23.99 6.52
N HIS A 337 -4.10 -23.73 5.58
CA HIS A 337 -5.53 -24.03 5.72
C HIS A 337 -6.01 -25.00 4.63
N PRO A 338 -5.46 -26.23 4.56
CA PRO A 338 -5.90 -27.20 3.56
C PRO A 338 -7.37 -27.58 3.71
N HIS A 339 -7.95 -27.39 4.90
CA HIS A 339 -9.38 -27.62 5.13
C HIS A 339 -10.28 -26.56 4.50
N VAL A 340 -9.74 -25.38 4.19
CA VAL A 340 -10.45 -24.34 3.45
C VAL A 340 -10.15 -24.43 1.95
N PHE A 341 -8.90 -24.68 1.57
CA PHE A 341 -8.43 -24.51 0.19
C PHE A 341 -8.08 -25.81 -0.57
N ALA A 342 -8.05 -26.96 0.12
CA ALA A 342 -7.60 -28.23 -0.46
C ALA A 342 -8.45 -29.45 -0.05
N GLY A 343 -9.66 -29.22 0.49
CA GLY A 343 -10.63 -30.26 0.80
C GLY A 343 -10.27 -31.19 1.96
N ALA A 344 -9.31 -30.83 2.82
CA ALA A 344 -9.05 -31.59 4.04
C ALA A 344 -10.20 -31.40 5.05
N GLU A 345 -10.49 -32.42 5.86
CA GLU A 345 -11.48 -32.28 6.94
C GLU A 345 -10.81 -31.79 8.23
N ALA A 346 -11.47 -30.86 8.92
CA ALA A 346 -11.10 -30.45 10.27
C ALA A 346 -12.37 -30.41 11.12
N ALA A 347 -12.43 -31.27 12.15
CA ALA A 347 -13.62 -31.45 12.96
C ALA A 347 -13.88 -30.27 13.92
N ASP A 348 -12.82 -29.64 14.42
CA ASP A 348 -12.88 -28.55 15.39
C ASP A 348 -11.62 -27.68 15.37
N SER A 349 -11.61 -26.62 16.20
CA SER A 349 -10.48 -25.70 16.37
C SER A 349 -9.20 -26.41 16.86
N ALA A 350 -9.32 -27.47 17.66
CA ALA A 350 -8.17 -28.21 18.16
C ALA A 350 -7.48 -28.99 17.01
N ALA A 351 -8.26 -29.64 16.15
CA ALA A 351 -7.78 -30.31 14.94
C ALA A 351 -7.12 -29.32 13.96
N VAL A 352 -7.70 -28.12 13.78
CA VAL A 352 -7.09 -27.05 12.98
C VAL A 352 -5.73 -26.63 13.56
N LYS A 353 -5.65 -26.41 14.88
CA LYS A 353 -4.40 -26.00 15.54
C LYS A 353 -3.31 -27.07 15.45
N ALA A 354 -3.68 -28.35 15.56
CA ALA A 354 -2.76 -29.48 15.40
C ALA A 354 -2.22 -29.56 13.96
N SER A 355 -3.10 -29.46 12.97
CA SER A 355 -2.73 -29.41 11.55
C SER A 355 -1.79 -28.23 11.24
N TRP A 356 -2.09 -27.05 11.78
CA TRP A 356 -1.27 -25.86 11.62
C TRP A 356 0.15 -26.03 12.15
N GLU A 357 0.31 -26.56 13.36
CA GLU A 357 1.64 -26.79 13.94
C GLU A 357 2.41 -27.89 13.20
N ALA A 358 1.73 -28.92 12.67
CA ALA A 358 2.34 -29.96 11.84
C ALA A 358 2.89 -29.39 10.52
N ILE A 359 2.10 -28.60 9.79
CA ILE A 359 2.52 -27.95 8.54
C ILE A 359 3.70 -26.99 8.82
N LYS A 360 3.65 -26.23 9.92
CA LYS A 360 4.75 -25.35 10.34
C LYS A 360 6.02 -26.12 10.70
N ALA A 361 5.92 -27.33 11.25
CA ALA A 361 7.08 -28.18 11.50
C ALA A 361 7.69 -28.68 10.18
N GLN A 362 6.87 -29.12 9.24
CA GLN A 362 7.30 -29.54 7.91
C GLN A 362 8.01 -28.41 7.14
N GLU A 363 7.41 -27.22 7.09
CA GLU A 363 8.01 -26.05 6.41
C GLU A 363 9.40 -25.68 6.98
N ARG A 364 9.62 -25.88 8.28
CA ARG A 364 10.94 -25.65 8.90
C ARG A 364 11.95 -26.69 8.45
N ALA A 365 11.57 -27.97 8.47
CA ALA A 365 12.42 -29.06 8.01
C ALA A 365 12.82 -28.89 6.53
N GLU A 366 11.89 -28.42 5.67
CA GLU A 366 12.17 -28.13 4.27
C GLU A 366 13.13 -26.96 4.07
N ARG A 367 12.98 -25.85 4.83
CA ARG A 367 13.90 -24.70 4.79
C ARG A 367 15.31 -25.03 5.28
N GLU A 368 15.41 -25.94 6.24
CA GLU A 368 16.68 -26.40 6.81
C GLU A 368 17.35 -27.51 5.96
N GLY A 369 16.81 -27.78 4.76
CA GLY A 369 17.40 -28.74 3.82
C GLY A 369 17.20 -30.21 4.23
N GLY A 370 16.17 -30.51 5.01
CA GLY A 370 15.88 -31.86 5.51
C GLY A 370 16.76 -32.30 6.70
N ALA A 371 17.77 -31.51 7.08
CA ALA A 371 18.42 -31.66 8.37
C ALA A 371 17.48 -31.08 9.44
N ALA A 372 17.00 -31.90 10.37
CA ALA A 372 16.39 -31.35 11.57
C ALA A 372 17.38 -30.36 12.19
N SER A 373 17.00 -29.09 12.39
CA SER A 373 17.83 -28.13 13.12
C SER A 373 18.37 -28.79 14.39
N SER A 374 19.66 -29.11 14.36
CA SER A 374 20.40 -29.64 15.50
C SER A 374 20.70 -28.53 16.51
N SER A 375 20.16 -27.33 16.29
CA SER A 375 20.35 -26.21 17.17
C SER A 375 19.71 -26.52 18.53
N PRO A 376 20.47 -26.35 19.62
CA PRO A 376 19.96 -26.46 20.98
C PRO A 376 18.65 -25.68 21.17
N LEU A 377 17.82 -26.12 22.11
CA LEU A 377 16.56 -25.44 22.43
C LEU A 377 16.79 -23.95 22.79
N SER A 378 17.91 -23.65 23.45
CA SER A 378 18.36 -22.30 23.77
C SER A 378 18.46 -21.39 22.54
N ASP A 379 19.05 -21.87 21.45
CA ASP A 379 19.25 -21.07 20.23
C ASP A 379 17.92 -20.80 19.52
N ARG A 380 17.06 -21.83 19.50
CA ARG A 380 15.69 -21.71 18.98
C ARG A 380 14.86 -20.74 19.81
N LEU A 381 15.01 -20.75 21.13
CA LEU A 381 14.38 -19.82 22.05
C LEU A 381 14.89 -18.40 21.85
N ALA A 382 16.22 -18.21 21.78
CA ALA A 382 16.85 -16.92 21.55
C ALA A 382 16.38 -16.27 20.26
N GLY A 383 16.25 -17.03 19.18
CA GLY A 383 15.66 -16.54 17.93
C GLY A 383 14.18 -16.19 18.04
N LYS A 384 13.42 -16.94 18.86
CA LYS A 384 11.96 -16.78 18.98
C LYS A 384 11.54 -15.60 19.85
N VAL A 385 12.28 -15.31 20.93
CA VAL A 385 11.99 -14.19 21.82
C VAL A 385 12.63 -12.88 21.37
N ARG A 386 13.50 -12.92 20.37
CA ARG A 386 14.12 -11.73 19.78
C ARG A 386 13.03 -10.76 19.29
N GLY A 387 13.02 -9.55 19.85
CA GLY A 387 12.05 -8.51 19.52
C GLY A 387 10.71 -8.59 20.25
N GLN A 388 10.51 -9.55 21.17
CA GLN A 388 9.36 -9.54 22.07
C GLN A 388 9.62 -8.63 23.28
N PRO A 389 8.58 -7.99 23.84
CA PRO A 389 8.64 -7.42 25.18
C PRO A 389 9.11 -8.46 26.21
N ALA A 390 9.81 -8.01 27.27
CA ALA A 390 10.47 -8.91 28.21
C ALA A 390 9.50 -9.92 28.87
N LEU A 391 8.28 -9.50 29.24
CA LEU A 391 7.26 -10.39 29.83
C LEU A 391 6.75 -11.44 28.84
N ALA A 392 6.43 -11.04 27.60
CA ALA A 392 6.06 -11.96 26.52
C ALA A 392 7.19 -12.96 26.20
N GLY A 393 8.43 -12.47 26.16
CA GLY A 393 9.63 -13.29 25.98
C GLY A 393 9.79 -14.34 27.08
N ALA A 394 9.68 -13.92 28.35
CA ALA A 394 9.72 -14.80 29.52
C ALA A 394 8.61 -15.87 29.46
N MET A 395 7.38 -15.47 29.14
CA MET A 395 6.24 -16.39 29.00
C MET A 395 6.48 -17.40 27.86
N THR A 396 7.07 -16.95 26.75
CA THR A 396 7.43 -17.82 25.63
C THR A 396 8.52 -18.83 26.01
N ILE A 397 9.56 -18.39 26.72
CA ILE A 397 10.64 -19.26 27.23
C ILE A 397 10.03 -20.30 28.17
N SER A 398 9.28 -19.86 29.18
CA SER A 398 8.65 -20.70 30.19
C SER A 398 7.78 -21.80 29.56
N LYS A 399 6.86 -21.43 28.65
CA LYS A 399 5.99 -22.40 27.93
C LYS A 399 6.79 -23.43 27.12
N LYS A 400 7.93 -23.04 26.57
CA LYS A 400 8.75 -23.90 25.71
C LYS A 400 9.72 -24.78 26.50
N ALA A 401 10.27 -24.29 27.60
CA ALA A 401 11.04 -25.09 28.54
C ALA A 401 10.17 -26.18 29.17
N ALA A 402 8.96 -25.82 29.63
CA ALA A 402 7.97 -26.76 30.14
C ALA A 402 7.60 -27.84 29.12
N ALA A 403 7.32 -27.45 27.87
CA ALA A 403 7.03 -28.40 26.79
C ALA A 403 8.20 -29.33 26.44
N ALA A 404 9.43 -28.98 26.81
CA ALA A 404 10.61 -29.82 26.64
C ALA A 404 10.91 -30.69 27.88
N GLY A 405 10.06 -30.65 28.91
CA GLY A 405 10.21 -31.41 30.15
C GLY A 405 11.01 -30.72 31.24
N PHE A 406 11.43 -29.45 31.04
CA PHE A 406 12.05 -28.65 32.10
C PHE A 406 10.95 -27.91 32.88
N GLU A 407 10.43 -28.56 33.92
CA GLU A 407 9.21 -28.19 34.61
C GLU A 407 9.26 -28.58 36.10
N TRP A 408 8.52 -27.85 36.95
CA TRP A 408 8.32 -28.21 38.36
C TRP A 408 7.31 -29.35 38.52
N ASP A 409 7.50 -30.21 39.53
CA ASP A 409 6.56 -31.32 39.79
C ASP A 409 5.19 -30.81 40.32
N ALA A 410 5.19 -29.68 41.02
CA ALA A 410 3.99 -29.08 41.60
C ALA A 410 4.12 -27.57 41.79
N MET A 411 2.98 -26.88 41.86
CA MET A 411 2.88 -25.44 42.13
C MET A 411 3.62 -25.00 43.40
N ALA A 412 3.70 -25.87 44.41
CA ALA A 412 4.42 -25.57 45.65
C ALA A 412 5.91 -25.22 45.38
N GLY A 413 6.57 -25.95 44.49
CA GLY A 413 7.97 -25.68 44.13
C GLY A 413 8.15 -24.37 43.36
N VAL A 414 7.14 -23.93 42.59
CA VAL A 414 7.16 -22.62 41.92
C VAL A 414 7.11 -21.51 42.98
N TRP A 415 6.24 -21.64 43.99
CA TRP A 415 6.16 -20.68 45.07
C TRP A 415 7.41 -20.68 45.96
N GLU A 416 8.00 -21.83 46.26
CA GLU A 416 9.28 -21.90 46.97
C GLU A 416 10.35 -21.09 46.22
N LYS A 417 10.44 -21.25 44.89
CA LYS A 417 11.36 -20.46 44.07
C LYS A 417 11.04 -18.96 44.11
N VAL A 418 9.76 -18.55 44.10
CA VAL A 418 9.40 -17.13 44.27
C VAL A 418 9.94 -16.56 45.59
N HIS A 419 9.89 -17.33 46.68
CA HIS A 419 10.40 -16.87 47.98
C HIS A 419 11.93 -16.78 47.99
N GLU A 420 12.60 -17.76 47.38
CA GLU A 420 14.06 -17.77 47.19
C GLU A 420 14.54 -16.52 46.44
N GLU A 421 14.00 -16.27 45.24
CA GLU A 421 14.36 -15.11 44.40
C GLU A 421 14.05 -13.77 45.09
N LEU A 422 12.96 -13.72 45.87
CA LEU A 422 12.63 -12.54 46.65
C LEU A 422 13.66 -12.26 47.76
N ASP A 423 14.16 -13.31 48.41
CA ASP A 423 15.17 -13.18 49.46
C ASP A 423 16.56 -12.89 48.86
N GLU A 424 16.88 -13.42 47.68
CA GLU A 424 18.09 -13.06 46.91
C GLU A 424 18.07 -11.59 46.48
N LEU A 425 16.94 -11.10 45.95
CA LEU A 425 16.77 -9.67 45.64
C LEU A 425 16.98 -8.78 46.86
N LYS A 426 16.42 -9.14 48.03
CA LYS A 426 16.62 -8.37 49.27
C LYS A 426 18.11 -8.31 49.67
N GLN A 427 18.81 -9.44 49.56
CA GLN A 427 20.24 -9.53 49.88
C GLN A 427 21.08 -8.70 48.90
N ALA A 428 20.80 -8.81 47.60
CA ALA A 428 21.48 -8.04 46.56
C ALA A 428 21.27 -6.54 46.75
N VAL A 429 20.05 -6.08 47.04
CA VAL A 429 19.78 -4.66 47.36
C VAL A 429 20.54 -4.21 48.61
N ALA A 430 20.58 -5.05 49.66
CA ALA A 430 21.31 -4.73 50.89
C ALA A 430 22.83 -4.64 50.69
N SER A 431 23.38 -5.38 49.72
CA SER A 431 24.81 -5.36 49.38
C SER A 431 25.26 -4.05 48.72
N GLY A 432 24.33 -3.29 48.14
CA GLY A 432 24.62 -2.07 47.37
C GLY A 432 25.11 -2.32 45.93
N ASP A 433 25.25 -3.58 45.50
CA ASP A 433 25.56 -3.92 44.11
C ASP A 433 24.31 -3.77 43.23
N ARG A 434 24.25 -2.67 42.48
CA ARG A 434 23.12 -2.35 41.62
C ARG A 434 22.94 -3.34 40.47
N ALA A 435 24.03 -3.83 39.88
CA ALA A 435 23.94 -4.74 38.74
C ALA A 435 23.43 -6.12 39.19
N HIS A 436 23.90 -6.59 40.35
CA HIS A 436 23.40 -7.80 40.97
C HIS A 436 21.92 -7.66 41.36
N ALA A 437 21.52 -6.56 42.00
CA ALA A 437 20.12 -6.32 42.35
C ALA A 437 19.18 -6.26 41.13
N GLU A 438 19.66 -5.74 39.99
CA GLU A 438 18.90 -5.73 38.74
C GLU A 438 18.74 -7.14 38.14
N ALA A 439 19.77 -7.99 38.26
CA ALA A 439 19.69 -9.40 37.86
C ALA A 439 18.66 -10.17 38.70
N GLU A 440 18.75 -10.09 40.04
CA GLU A 440 17.82 -10.78 40.95
C GLU A 440 16.37 -10.29 40.79
N LEU A 441 16.17 -9.00 40.46
CA LEU A 441 14.84 -8.49 40.13
C LEU A 441 14.30 -9.16 38.86
N GLY A 442 15.16 -9.36 37.87
CA GLY A 442 14.84 -10.09 36.64
C GLY A 442 14.40 -11.53 36.91
N ASP A 443 15.13 -12.25 37.76
CA ASP A 443 14.85 -13.64 38.10
C ASP A 443 13.57 -13.80 38.93
N LEU A 444 13.30 -12.87 39.85
CA LEU A 444 12.00 -12.79 40.54
C LEU A 444 10.85 -12.55 39.56
N LEU A 445 10.99 -11.61 38.62
CA LEU A 445 9.97 -11.33 37.59
C LEU A 445 9.75 -12.57 36.69
N PHE A 446 10.82 -13.25 36.28
CA PHE A 446 10.74 -14.47 35.50
C PHE A 446 10.01 -15.59 36.27
N THR A 447 10.28 -15.73 37.56
CA THR A 447 9.61 -16.74 38.39
C THR A 447 8.13 -16.42 38.59
N LEU A 448 7.75 -15.14 38.72
CA LEU A 448 6.34 -14.70 38.71
C LEU A 448 5.64 -14.98 37.37
N VAL A 449 6.34 -14.91 36.24
CA VAL A 449 5.82 -15.33 34.93
C VAL A 449 5.54 -16.84 34.91
N ASN A 450 6.36 -17.65 35.58
CA ASN A 450 6.10 -19.09 35.72
C ASN A 450 4.84 -19.36 36.57
N VAL A 451 4.62 -18.61 37.66
CA VAL A 451 3.35 -18.65 38.41
C VAL A 451 2.17 -18.32 37.49
N ALA A 452 2.28 -17.25 36.70
CA ALA A 452 1.22 -16.86 35.76
C ALA A 452 0.92 -17.98 34.76
N ARG A 453 1.95 -18.63 34.18
CA ARG A 453 1.77 -19.76 33.27
C ARG A 453 1.04 -20.94 33.93
N TRP A 454 1.43 -21.31 35.15
CA TRP A 454 0.81 -22.42 35.86
C TRP A 454 -0.67 -22.16 36.22
N CYS A 455 -1.02 -20.89 36.42
CA CYS A 455 -2.39 -20.45 36.71
C CYS A 455 -3.21 -20.11 35.45
N ASP A 456 -2.67 -20.33 34.24
CA ASP A 456 -3.26 -19.90 32.96
C ASP A 456 -3.61 -18.41 32.91
N LEU A 457 -2.74 -17.59 33.50
CA LEU A 457 -2.83 -16.13 33.52
C LEU A 457 -1.91 -15.51 32.48
N ASP A 458 -2.33 -14.36 31.96
CA ASP A 458 -1.51 -13.51 31.11
C ASP A 458 -0.87 -12.38 31.96
N PRO A 459 0.45 -12.42 32.21
CA PRO A 459 1.12 -11.43 33.04
C PRO A 459 1.12 -10.03 32.41
N GLU A 460 1.14 -9.94 31.08
CA GLU A 460 1.18 -8.66 30.36
C GLU A 460 -0.18 -7.97 30.43
N THR A 461 -1.25 -8.73 30.20
CA THR A 461 -2.63 -8.27 30.42
C THR A 461 -2.87 -7.88 31.89
N GLY A 462 -2.36 -8.67 32.84
CA GLY A 462 -2.48 -8.41 34.27
C GLY A 462 -1.78 -7.12 34.71
N LEU A 463 -0.56 -6.88 34.22
CA LEU A 463 0.21 -5.68 34.52
C LEU A 463 -0.38 -4.44 33.85
N ALA A 464 -0.75 -4.53 32.56
CA ALA A 464 -1.42 -3.44 31.85
C ALA A 464 -2.72 -3.01 32.57
N GLY A 465 -3.53 -3.99 33.02
CA GLY A 465 -4.72 -3.70 33.82
C GLY A 465 -4.40 -3.06 35.18
N THR A 466 -3.24 -3.34 35.78
CA THR A 466 -2.78 -2.70 37.01
C THR A 466 -2.38 -1.25 36.77
N ASN A 467 -1.63 -0.97 35.70
CA ASN A 467 -1.23 0.38 35.33
C ASN A 467 -2.48 1.26 35.08
N ARG A 468 -3.47 0.76 34.33
CA ARG A 468 -4.74 1.47 34.11
C ARG A 468 -5.47 1.78 35.42
N ARG A 469 -5.59 0.79 36.32
CA ARG A 469 -6.21 1.02 37.65
C ARG A 469 -5.42 2.00 38.51
N PHE A 470 -4.10 2.03 38.37
CA PHE A 470 -3.28 3.02 39.06
C PHE A 470 -3.58 4.42 38.53
N LEU A 471 -3.57 4.61 37.21
CA LEU A 471 -3.83 5.90 36.56
C LEU A 471 -5.24 6.42 36.87
N ASP A 472 -6.27 5.58 36.84
CA ASP A 472 -7.65 5.95 37.20
C ASP A 472 -7.78 6.37 38.68
N ARG A 473 -7.06 5.69 39.59
CA ARG A 473 -7.03 6.12 41.00
C ARG A 473 -6.24 7.41 41.17
N PHE A 474 -5.13 7.53 40.47
CA PHE A 474 -4.23 8.67 40.57
C PHE A 474 -4.89 9.94 40.03
N SER A 475 -5.61 9.87 38.91
CA SER A 475 -6.37 11.01 38.36
C SER A 475 -7.44 11.52 39.32
N ARG A 476 -8.08 10.63 40.09
CA ARG A 476 -9.04 11.03 41.15
C ARG A 476 -8.37 11.67 42.35
N VAL A 477 -7.20 11.18 42.74
CA VAL A 477 -6.37 11.83 43.79
C VAL A 477 -5.96 13.23 43.33
N GLU A 478 -5.50 13.36 42.09
CA GLU A 478 -5.10 14.63 41.48
C GLU A 478 -6.28 15.61 41.38
N ALA A 479 -7.45 15.14 40.93
CA ALA A 479 -8.67 15.94 40.89
C ALA A 479 -9.10 16.43 42.28
N ALA A 480 -8.99 15.58 43.31
CA ALA A 480 -9.29 15.96 44.70
C ALA A 480 -8.34 17.04 45.25
N LEU A 481 -7.15 17.17 44.66
CA LEU A 481 -6.15 18.18 45.01
C LEU A 481 -6.15 19.39 44.08
N GLY A 482 -7.06 19.44 43.09
CA GLY A 482 -7.07 20.50 42.08
C GLY A 482 -5.82 20.54 41.19
N GLY A 483 -5.14 19.40 41.02
CA GLY A 483 -3.92 19.27 40.22
C GLY A 483 -2.61 19.56 40.95
N ASP A 484 -2.63 19.97 42.23
CA ASP A 484 -1.41 20.28 42.98
C ASP A 484 -0.97 19.13 43.91
N LEU A 485 0.01 18.36 43.42
CA LEU A 485 0.64 17.25 44.14
C LEU A 485 1.80 17.68 45.06
N GLN A 486 2.28 18.93 44.97
CA GLN A 486 3.50 19.33 45.66
C GLN A 486 3.28 19.56 47.16
N GLY A 487 4.23 19.15 47.99
CA GLY A 487 4.23 19.39 49.43
C GLY A 487 3.23 18.56 50.25
N ARG A 488 2.52 17.61 49.63
CA ARG A 488 1.53 16.74 50.29
C ARG A 488 2.19 15.64 51.08
N SER A 489 1.61 15.31 52.24
CA SER A 489 2.11 14.20 53.05
C SER A 489 1.69 12.85 52.46
N ILE A 490 2.50 11.80 52.66
CA ILE A 490 2.14 10.44 52.25
C ILE A 490 0.82 10.00 52.89
N ALA A 491 0.57 10.37 54.15
CA ALA A 491 -0.67 10.05 54.85
C ALA A 491 -1.90 10.67 54.19
N GLU A 492 -1.79 11.90 53.69
CA GLU A 492 -2.84 12.60 52.93
C GLU A 492 -3.10 11.91 51.59
N LEU A 493 -2.02 11.60 50.84
CA LEU A 493 -2.11 10.91 49.55
C LEU A 493 -2.70 9.49 49.69
N GLU A 494 -2.31 8.74 50.72
CA GLU A 494 -2.90 7.43 51.02
C GLU A 494 -4.38 7.53 51.39
N GLY A 495 -4.77 8.57 52.12
CA GLY A 495 -6.16 8.86 52.46
C GLY A 495 -7.01 9.06 51.20
N LEU A 496 -6.56 9.94 50.29
CA LEU A 496 -7.22 10.19 49.01
C LEU A 496 -7.21 8.95 48.11
N TRP A 497 -6.13 8.18 48.11
CA TRP A 497 -6.04 6.92 47.36
C TRP A 497 -7.09 5.89 47.82
N ARG A 498 -7.29 5.75 49.14
CA ARG A 498 -8.34 4.88 49.69
C ARG A 498 -9.74 5.34 49.29
N GLN A 499 -9.98 6.66 49.28
CA GLN A 499 -11.25 7.24 48.83
C GLN A 499 -11.49 6.97 47.34
N ALA A 500 -10.51 7.22 46.48
CA ALA A 500 -10.57 6.93 45.05
C ALA A 500 -10.87 5.45 44.79
N LYS A 501 -10.20 4.54 45.51
CA LYS A 501 -10.45 3.09 45.41
C LYS A 501 -11.88 2.71 45.81
N ALA A 502 -12.46 3.37 46.83
CA ALA A 502 -13.83 3.13 47.25
C ALA A 502 -14.86 3.64 46.23
N GLN A 503 -14.65 4.84 45.66
CA GLN A 503 -15.51 5.41 44.63
C GLN A 503 -15.56 4.54 43.36
N ILE A 504 -14.39 4.15 42.83
CA ILE A 504 -14.32 3.27 41.65
C ILE A 504 -15.05 1.95 41.91
N ARG A 505 -14.88 1.36 43.11
CA ARG A 505 -15.57 0.12 43.48
C ARG A 505 -17.09 0.30 43.54
N ALA A 506 -17.56 1.42 44.06
CA ALA A 506 -18.98 1.77 44.13
C ALA A 506 -19.60 1.92 42.72
N GLU A 507 -18.92 2.61 41.82
CA GLU A 507 -19.33 2.79 40.42
C GLU A 507 -19.39 1.45 39.66
N VAL A 508 -18.38 0.59 39.81
CA VAL A 508 -18.34 -0.73 39.15
C VAL A 508 -19.38 -1.70 39.71
N SER A 509 -19.79 -1.55 40.98
CA SER A 509 -20.78 -2.43 41.63
C SER A 509 -22.22 -1.91 41.61
N GLY A 510 -22.45 -0.70 41.08
CA GLY A 510 -23.78 -0.09 41.01
C GLY A 510 -24.39 0.30 42.37
N GLN A 511 -23.59 0.40 43.43
CA GLN A 511 -24.04 0.83 44.76
C GLN A 511 -23.50 2.23 45.09
N PRO A 512 -24.32 3.14 45.64
CA PRO A 512 -23.85 4.49 46.00
C PRO A 512 -22.85 4.43 47.16
N PRO A 513 -21.86 5.34 47.22
CA PRO A 513 -20.89 5.39 48.31
C PRO A 513 -21.60 5.66 49.64
N GLY A 514 -21.35 4.81 50.64
CA GLY A 514 -21.91 4.95 51.99
C GLY A 514 -21.45 6.23 52.69
N PRO A 515 -22.24 6.75 53.66
CA PRO A 515 -22.03 8.08 54.22
C PRO A 515 -20.69 8.19 54.96
N GLN A 516 -19.96 9.26 54.69
CA GLN A 516 -18.74 9.63 55.42
C GLN A 516 -19.10 10.04 56.84
N SER A 517 -18.56 9.33 57.83
CA SER A 517 -18.60 9.70 59.24
C SER A 517 -17.69 10.90 59.49
N SER A 518 -18.28 12.09 59.62
CA SER A 518 -17.65 13.24 60.26
C SER A 518 -17.58 13.01 61.77
N ALA A 519 -16.41 12.67 62.31
CA ALA A 519 -16.15 12.77 63.73
C ALA A 519 -15.72 14.21 64.04
N GLY A 520 -16.48 14.86 64.93
CA GLY A 520 -16.10 16.11 65.59
C GLY A 520 -15.22 15.89 66.80
#